data_AF-A0A923HG61-F1
#
_entry.id   AF-A0A923HG61-F1
#
_cell.length_a   1.000
_cell.length_b   1.000
_cell.length_c   1.000
_cell.angle_alpha   90.00
_cell.angle_beta   90.00
_cell.angle_gamma   90.00
#
_symmetry.space_group_name_H-M   'P 1'
#
loop_
_entity.id
_entity.type
_entity.pdbx_description
1 polymer ?
#
loop_
_entity_poly.entity_id
_entity_poly.type
_entity_poly.pdbx_seq_one_letter_code
_entity_poly.pdbx_strand_id
1 'polypeptide(L)'
;MTEFVKATYHRDHKVAEFVTKEGRRLLREGGSLCWRLNNCGNMSSPVVNGLPAPKKTQAYIGFAEVSNPEPHFFFIFPDYETGKAELKKSLKRKYGKKTIAETLPKYAPQGDGNDPQHYLDMVTHSTGFSSDASIGEFSDADLNKLVNAIQTMEGYDKDIRTRKETWIEATSLIVTNGSQPIPHAELHVEHKGKSTIIKADKFGQFPTIPHPQGDDYTVIRQQLSNGTSEILKVLTRTTPSGFFLLVSEMIYAKASTMSHAAPADAESIKPPHEYRVKPSDTLAKIAAQFKTTEDELKKINQLNGNGVFPEQLLWIDGKGISRGHTVPIVQISHLMSEHKKAKDLSAIPNNVPVVRSKGGKGAPLALVPVSREIAPWMIIAAYEAALWQGKKEDVITKTQNFHRLVTDNDRAGGVESKAGGVKYDGNPTLAGDANAWCASFVNYCLQEAGYSPAPTGFMSSHFCHNNPDKFVKISKPVYGAIRYCRRDGGGHVCFVYGTWKGKMLVLGGNQHDTILIEYPDPTSKGVEYFVPIAYQKFAEKEQEKGLQEVDINAARLNFGGAIDIRENPGAGQTDPMA
;
A
#
# COMPACT_ATOMS: atom_id res chain seq x y z
N MET A 1 0.77 -24.91 -0.42
CA MET A 1 -0.70 -24.88 -0.51
C MET A 1 -1.16 -23.53 0.02
N THR A 2 -2.13 -22.87 -0.63
CA THR A 2 -2.61 -21.55 -0.18
C THR A 2 -3.47 -21.73 1.08
N GLU A 3 -3.19 -20.96 2.12
CA GLU A 3 -3.85 -21.08 3.41
C GLU A 3 -4.79 -19.89 3.64
N PHE A 4 -6.09 -20.17 3.72
CA PHE A 4 -7.12 -19.15 3.97
C PHE A 4 -7.42 -19.08 5.47
N VAL A 5 -7.42 -17.86 6.02
CA VAL A 5 -7.58 -17.61 7.46
C VAL A 5 -8.89 -16.90 7.80
N LYS A 6 -9.56 -16.30 6.81
CA LYS A 6 -10.84 -15.60 6.97
C LYS A 6 -11.66 -15.72 5.70
N ALA A 7 -12.98 -15.81 5.84
CA ALA A 7 -13.90 -15.69 4.72
C ALA A 7 -15.17 -14.92 5.08
N THR A 8 -15.75 -14.25 4.09
CA THR A 8 -17.00 -13.48 4.19
C THR A 8 -17.88 -13.82 3.00
N TYR A 9 -19.20 -13.92 3.20
CA TYR A 9 -20.15 -14.04 2.10
C TYR A 9 -20.92 -12.74 1.88
N HIS A 10 -20.78 -12.18 0.68
CA HIS A 10 -21.49 -10.99 0.23
C HIS A 10 -22.81 -11.41 -0.43
N ARG A 11 -23.87 -11.51 0.38
CA ARG A 11 -25.19 -12.03 -0.03
C ARG A 11 -25.75 -11.32 -1.26
N ASP A 12 -25.72 -9.99 -1.27
CA ASP A 12 -26.33 -9.16 -2.32
C ASP A 12 -25.65 -9.36 -3.69
N HIS A 13 -24.39 -9.78 -3.68
CA HIS A 13 -23.61 -10.08 -4.88
C HIS A 13 -23.47 -11.59 -5.14
N LYS A 14 -23.93 -12.44 -4.22
CA LYS A 14 -23.72 -13.90 -4.22
C LYS A 14 -22.26 -14.31 -4.35
N VAL A 15 -21.35 -13.58 -3.71
CA VAL A 15 -19.89 -13.81 -3.77
C VAL A 15 -19.35 -14.25 -2.42
N ALA A 16 -18.53 -15.31 -2.40
CA ALA A 16 -17.72 -15.64 -1.23
C ALA A 16 -16.31 -15.08 -1.40
N GLU A 17 -15.83 -14.36 -0.41
CA GLU A 17 -14.50 -13.77 -0.36
C GLU A 17 -13.65 -14.52 0.66
N PHE A 18 -12.51 -15.04 0.22
CA PHE A 18 -11.53 -15.72 1.06
C PHE A 18 -10.27 -14.88 1.17
N VAL A 19 -9.69 -14.80 2.36
CA VAL A 19 -8.49 -14.01 2.66
C VAL A 19 -7.38 -14.95 3.14
N THR A 20 -6.21 -14.87 2.50
CA THR A 20 -5.02 -15.64 2.92
C THR A 20 -4.34 -14.97 4.11
N LYS A 21 -3.42 -15.69 4.77
CA LYS A 21 -2.60 -15.09 5.84
C LYS A 21 -1.75 -13.90 5.38
N GLU A 22 -1.41 -13.85 4.09
CA GLU A 22 -0.69 -12.74 3.46
C GLU A 22 -1.63 -11.60 3.00
N GLY A 23 -2.94 -11.70 3.27
CA GLY A 23 -3.92 -10.66 2.93
C GLY A 23 -4.41 -10.69 1.47
N ARG A 24 -3.96 -11.65 0.64
CA ARG A 24 -4.49 -11.85 -0.71
C ARG A 24 -5.93 -12.33 -0.67
N ARG A 25 -6.71 -11.96 -1.68
CA ARG A 25 -8.15 -12.24 -1.71
C ARG A 25 -8.53 -13.10 -2.90
N LEU A 26 -9.38 -14.09 -2.66
CA LEU A 26 -10.01 -14.90 -3.67
C LEU A 26 -11.52 -14.68 -3.61
N LEU A 27 -12.10 -14.21 -4.71
CA LEU A 27 -13.55 -14.16 -4.89
C LEU A 27 -14.04 -15.42 -5.59
N ARG A 28 -15.08 -16.04 -5.02
CA ARG A 28 -15.83 -17.15 -5.62
C ARG A 28 -17.23 -16.70 -6.00
N GLU A 29 -17.51 -16.76 -7.30
CA GLU A 29 -18.76 -16.37 -7.93
C GLU A 29 -19.33 -17.53 -8.75
N GLY A 30 -20.64 -17.51 -9.00
CA GLY A 30 -21.33 -18.63 -9.65
C GLY A 30 -21.24 -19.92 -8.82
N GLY A 31 -21.54 -21.06 -9.44
CA GLY A 31 -21.66 -22.34 -8.76
C GLY A 31 -22.79 -22.38 -7.71
N SER A 32 -22.88 -23.49 -7.00
CA SER A 32 -23.77 -23.60 -5.84
C SER A 32 -23.23 -22.82 -4.64
N LEU A 33 -24.11 -22.53 -3.68
CA LEU A 33 -23.71 -21.93 -2.41
C LEU A 33 -22.74 -22.86 -1.65
N CYS A 34 -23.03 -24.16 -1.58
CA CYS A 34 -22.19 -25.17 -0.95
C CYS A 34 -20.73 -25.10 -1.44
N TRP A 35 -20.53 -24.97 -2.76
CA TRP A 35 -19.21 -24.82 -3.35
C TRP A 35 -18.54 -23.50 -2.96
N ARG A 36 -19.26 -22.38 -3.06
CA ARG A 36 -18.72 -21.06 -2.66
C ARG A 36 -18.22 -21.06 -1.22
N LEU A 37 -18.85 -21.82 -0.33
CA LEU A 37 -18.53 -21.83 1.10
C LEU A 37 -17.56 -22.96 1.54
N ASN A 38 -17.10 -23.83 0.62
CA ASN A 38 -16.45 -25.11 0.96
C ASN A 38 -17.27 -25.94 1.96
N ASN A 39 -18.59 -25.81 1.94
CA ASN A 39 -19.50 -26.41 2.91
C ASN A 39 -20.37 -27.44 2.19
N CYS A 40 -19.81 -28.64 1.99
CA CYS A 40 -20.49 -29.71 1.25
C CYS A 40 -21.75 -30.27 1.92
N GLY A 41 -22.03 -29.87 3.16
CA GLY A 41 -23.21 -30.29 3.90
C GLY A 41 -24.19 -29.18 4.24
N ASN A 42 -24.00 -27.93 3.79
CA ASN A 42 -24.79 -26.78 4.29
C ASN A 42 -24.85 -26.71 5.84
N MET A 43 -23.73 -27.05 6.50
CA MET A 43 -23.67 -27.00 7.96
C MET A 43 -23.88 -25.57 8.45
N SER A 44 -24.82 -25.41 9.37
CA SER A 44 -25.20 -24.13 9.96
C SER A 44 -24.72 -23.96 11.40
N SER A 45 -24.46 -22.70 11.75
CA SER A 45 -24.15 -22.28 13.11
C SER A 45 -25.46 -22.05 13.89
N PRO A 46 -25.53 -22.46 15.17
CA PRO A 46 -26.63 -22.04 16.03
C PRO A 46 -26.58 -20.51 16.23
N VAL A 47 -27.75 -19.91 16.44
CA VAL A 47 -27.92 -18.46 16.58
C VAL A 47 -28.30 -18.13 18.02
N VAL A 48 -27.61 -17.13 18.60
CA VAL A 48 -27.93 -16.57 19.92
C VAL A 48 -27.96 -15.05 19.77
N ASN A 49 -29.08 -14.42 20.15
CA ASN A 49 -29.30 -12.97 20.01
C ASN A 49 -29.06 -12.46 18.56
N GLY A 50 -29.49 -13.23 17.56
CA GLY A 50 -29.34 -12.88 16.14
C GLY A 50 -27.93 -13.06 15.58
N LEU A 51 -26.96 -13.57 16.36
CA LEU A 51 -25.57 -13.77 15.94
C LEU A 51 -25.16 -15.25 15.94
N PRO A 52 -24.26 -15.67 15.05
CA PRO A 52 -23.75 -17.04 15.05
C PRO A 52 -22.92 -17.33 16.30
N ALA A 53 -23.24 -18.42 16.99
CA ALA A 53 -22.64 -18.81 18.28
C ALA A 53 -22.21 -20.29 18.29
N PRO A 54 -21.25 -20.69 17.43
CA PRO A 54 -20.88 -22.09 17.29
C PRO A 54 -20.26 -22.64 18.57
N LYS A 55 -20.74 -23.82 18.98
CA LYS A 55 -20.28 -24.47 20.23
C LYS A 55 -19.21 -25.54 19.99
N LYS A 56 -19.31 -26.28 18.89
CA LYS A 56 -18.54 -27.52 18.67
C LYS A 56 -17.83 -27.61 17.32
N THR A 57 -18.20 -26.78 16.35
CA THR A 57 -17.52 -26.69 15.05
C THR A 57 -16.46 -25.60 15.19
N GLN A 58 -15.20 -25.90 14.88
CA GLN A 58 -14.07 -24.98 15.13
C GLN A 58 -13.25 -24.66 13.89
N ALA A 59 -13.23 -25.54 12.87
CA ALA A 59 -12.38 -25.36 11.69
C ALA A 59 -12.97 -24.42 10.61
N TYR A 60 -13.97 -23.60 10.96
CA TYR A 60 -14.55 -22.62 10.05
C TYR A 60 -13.73 -21.32 10.09
N ILE A 61 -13.75 -20.57 8.98
CA ILE A 61 -13.06 -19.27 8.85
C ILE A 61 -14.02 -18.11 8.55
N GLY A 62 -15.31 -18.39 8.48
CA GLY A 62 -16.33 -17.39 8.19
C GLY A 62 -17.75 -17.89 8.36
N PHE A 63 -18.70 -16.97 8.19
CA PHE A 63 -20.12 -17.26 8.16
C PHE A 63 -20.78 -16.63 6.93
N ALA A 64 -21.78 -17.31 6.40
CA ALA A 64 -22.64 -16.81 5.33
C ALA A 64 -24.07 -16.66 5.86
N GLU A 65 -24.56 -15.43 5.94
CA GLU A 65 -25.98 -15.16 6.23
C GLU A 65 -26.80 -15.43 4.96
N VAL A 66 -27.74 -16.37 5.04
CA VAL A 66 -28.49 -16.88 3.88
C VAL A 66 -29.98 -16.52 3.89
N SER A 67 -30.51 -15.96 4.97
CA SER A 67 -31.93 -15.59 5.12
C SER A 67 -32.12 -14.25 5.82
N ASN A 68 -33.26 -13.60 5.55
CA ASN A 68 -33.74 -12.33 6.12
C ASN A 68 -35.29 -12.38 6.08
N PRO A 69 -36.06 -12.11 7.16
CA PRO A 69 -35.71 -11.39 8.41
C PRO A 69 -35.04 -12.21 9.52
N GLU A 70 -35.26 -13.52 9.59
CA GLU A 70 -34.63 -14.38 10.59
C GLU A 70 -33.25 -14.83 10.08
N PRO A 71 -32.12 -14.44 10.70
CA PRO A 71 -30.80 -14.67 10.14
C PRO A 71 -30.35 -16.13 10.35
N HIS A 72 -30.05 -16.83 9.25
CA HIS A 72 -29.49 -18.18 9.25
C HIS A 72 -28.05 -18.13 8.74
N PHE A 73 -27.11 -18.78 9.44
CA PHE A 73 -25.68 -18.67 9.16
C PHE A 73 -25.08 -20.03 8.79
N PHE A 74 -24.62 -20.18 7.55
CA PHE A 74 -23.79 -21.30 7.14
C PHE A 74 -22.32 -21.07 7.48
N PHE A 75 -21.62 -22.14 7.86
CA PHE A 75 -20.17 -22.09 8.01
C PHE A 75 -19.48 -21.93 6.65
N ILE A 76 -18.37 -21.21 6.65
CA ILE A 76 -17.41 -21.17 5.54
C ILE A 76 -16.12 -21.85 5.99
N PHE A 77 -15.65 -22.82 5.22
CA PHE A 77 -14.43 -23.59 5.53
C PHE A 77 -13.27 -23.13 4.65
N PRO A 78 -12.01 -23.26 5.13
CA PRO A 78 -10.82 -22.83 4.37
C PRO A 78 -10.67 -23.59 3.06
N ASP A 79 -11.03 -24.87 3.04
CA ASP A 79 -10.97 -25.72 1.86
C ASP A 79 -12.03 -26.84 1.95
N TYR A 80 -12.22 -27.54 0.83
CA TYR A 80 -13.20 -28.62 0.71
C TYR A 80 -12.94 -29.78 1.68
N GLU A 81 -11.69 -30.20 1.87
CA GLU A 81 -11.35 -31.34 2.73
C GLU A 81 -11.62 -31.01 4.20
N THR A 82 -11.36 -29.78 4.61
CA THR A 82 -11.70 -29.28 5.95
C THR A 82 -13.21 -29.31 6.18
N GLY A 83 -14.00 -28.79 5.22
CA GLY A 83 -15.46 -28.84 5.31
C GLY A 83 -16.02 -30.27 5.33
N LYS A 84 -15.46 -31.15 4.50
CA LYS A 84 -15.80 -32.58 4.45
C LYS A 84 -15.50 -33.28 5.78
N ALA A 85 -14.33 -33.02 6.36
CA ALA A 85 -13.92 -33.59 7.65
C ALA A 85 -14.83 -33.10 8.79
N GLU A 86 -15.19 -31.83 8.82
CA GLU A 86 -16.13 -31.30 9.82
C GLU A 86 -17.55 -31.86 9.66
N LEU A 87 -18.00 -32.11 8.43
CA LEU A 87 -19.28 -32.80 8.21
C LEU A 87 -19.29 -34.20 8.83
N LYS A 88 -18.25 -35.00 8.59
CA LYS A 88 -18.11 -36.34 9.21
C LYS A 88 -18.18 -36.26 10.74
N LYS A 89 -17.40 -35.34 11.33
CA LYS A 89 -17.39 -35.13 12.79
C LYS A 89 -18.77 -34.71 13.28
N SER A 90 -19.44 -33.80 12.56
CA SER A 90 -20.79 -33.32 12.90
C SER A 90 -21.82 -34.45 12.88
N LEU A 91 -21.79 -35.31 11.85
CA LEU A 91 -22.68 -36.46 11.73
C LEU A 91 -22.52 -37.43 12.91
N LYS A 92 -21.28 -37.88 13.20
CA LYS A 92 -21.01 -38.73 14.37
C LYS A 92 -21.44 -38.07 15.68
N ARG A 93 -21.13 -36.78 15.86
CA ARG A 93 -21.37 -36.06 17.10
C ARG A 93 -22.84 -35.75 17.38
N LYS A 94 -23.62 -35.38 16.36
CA LYS A 94 -25.04 -35.02 16.50
C LYS A 94 -25.96 -36.23 16.37
N TYR A 95 -25.59 -37.20 15.53
CA TYR A 95 -26.47 -38.28 15.09
C TYR A 95 -25.88 -39.68 15.28
N GLY A 96 -24.73 -39.83 15.93
CA GLY A 96 -24.10 -41.15 16.12
C GLY A 96 -24.94 -42.18 16.90
N LYS A 97 -25.98 -41.74 17.61
CA LYS A 97 -26.95 -42.64 18.28
C LYS A 97 -28.24 -42.86 17.47
N LYS A 98 -28.21 -42.54 16.18
CA LYS A 98 -29.39 -42.51 15.30
C LYS A 98 -29.13 -43.33 14.04
N THR A 99 -30.21 -43.84 13.48
CA THR A 99 -30.20 -44.46 12.15
C THR A 99 -30.19 -43.39 11.06
N ILE A 100 -29.96 -43.78 9.80
CA ILE A 100 -30.10 -42.88 8.66
C ILE A 100 -31.51 -42.29 8.60
N ALA A 101 -32.56 -43.12 8.73
CA ALA A 101 -33.96 -42.70 8.70
C ALA A 101 -34.31 -41.68 9.79
N GLU A 102 -33.74 -41.83 11.00
CA GLU A 102 -33.95 -40.85 12.08
C GLU A 102 -33.17 -39.54 11.89
N THR A 103 -32.08 -39.58 11.09
CA THR A 103 -31.14 -38.48 10.96
C THR A 103 -31.58 -37.50 9.89
N LEU A 104 -31.93 -37.97 8.70
CA LEU A 104 -32.16 -37.10 7.54
C LEU A 104 -33.32 -36.11 7.71
N PRO A 105 -34.48 -36.47 8.31
CA PRO A 105 -35.54 -35.50 8.60
C PRO A 105 -35.13 -34.40 9.60
N LYS A 106 -34.12 -34.65 10.43
CA LYS A 106 -33.56 -33.63 11.34
C LYS A 106 -32.46 -32.81 10.70
N TYR A 107 -31.77 -33.39 9.72
CA TYR A 107 -30.70 -32.76 8.97
C TYR A 107 -31.25 -31.76 7.94
N ALA A 108 -32.25 -32.19 7.18
CA ALA A 108 -32.92 -31.42 6.13
C ALA A 108 -34.45 -31.46 6.37
N PRO A 109 -34.97 -30.70 7.35
CA PRO A 109 -36.36 -30.78 7.75
C PRO A 109 -37.31 -30.22 6.68
N GLN A 110 -38.50 -30.80 6.59
CA GLN A 110 -39.54 -30.38 5.63
C GLN A 110 -39.97 -28.92 5.80
N GLY A 111 -39.95 -28.41 7.04
CA GLY A 111 -40.29 -27.01 7.35
C GLY A 111 -39.39 -25.98 6.65
N ASP A 112 -38.18 -26.38 6.24
CA ASP A 112 -37.23 -25.54 5.51
C ASP A 112 -37.37 -25.69 3.98
N GLY A 113 -38.45 -26.32 3.50
CA GLY A 113 -38.72 -26.56 2.08
C GLY A 113 -38.00 -27.78 1.50
N ASN A 114 -37.46 -28.66 2.36
CA ASN A 114 -36.83 -29.90 1.93
C ASN A 114 -37.85 -31.04 1.75
N ASP A 115 -37.44 -32.09 1.04
CA ASP A 115 -38.15 -33.38 0.99
C ASP A 115 -37.30 -34.46 1.68
N PRO A 116 -37.54 -34.73 2.97
CA PRO A 116 -36.78 -35.72 3.72
C PRO A 116 -36.88 -37.15 3.17
N GLN A 117 -38.01 -37.52 2.55
CA GLN A 117 -38.20 -38.88 2.03
C GLN A 117 -37.39 -39.07 0.76
N HIS A 118 -37.47 -38.13 -0.18
CA HIS A 118 -36.60 -38.13 -1.35
C HIS A 118 -35.11 -38.10 -0.98
N TYR A 119 -34.74 -37.35 0.08
CA TYR A 119 -33.38 -37.34 0.62
C TYR A 119 -32.97 -38.73 1.11
N LEU A 120 -33.82 -39.38 1.91
CA LEU A 120 -33.58 -40.73 2.42
C LEU A 120 -33.40 -41.73 1.27
N ASP A 121 -34.32 -41.73 0.32
CA ASP A 121 -34.29 -42.65 -0.82
C ASP A 121 -32.99 -42.50 -1.62
N MET A 122 -32.58 -41.27 -1.92
CA MET A 122 -31.33 -40.98 -2.62
C MET A 122 -30.11 -41.46 -1.83
N VAL A 123 -30.05 -41.16 -0.52
CA VAL A 123 -28.93 -41.59 0.33
C VAL A 123 -28.85 -43.11 0.39
N THR A 124 -29.96 -43.83 0.61
CA THR A 124 -29.95 -45.29 0.65
C THR A 124 -29.59 -45.90 -0.70
N HIS A 125 -30.09 -45.34 -1.81
CA HIS A 125 -29.81 -45.82 -3.16
C HIS A 125 -28.34 -45.61 -3.55
N SER A 126 -27.79 -44.42 -3.31
CA SER A 126 -26.41 -44.07 -3.71
C SER A 126 -25.33 -44.72 -2.84
N THR A 127 -25.64 -45.01 -1.57
CA THR A 127 -24.68 -45.61 -0.64
C THR A 127 -24.81 -47.12 -0.49
N GLY A 128 -25.98 -47.68 -0.79
CA GLY A 128 -26.33 -49.07 -0.54
C GLY A 128 -26.60 -49.40 0.93
N PHE A 129 -26.69 -48.40 1.81
CA PHE A 129 -26.98 -48.61 3.23
C PHE A 129 -28.48 -48.85 3.47
N SER A 130 -28.78 -49.69 4.47
CA SER A 130 -30.13 -49.79 5.02
C SER A 130 -30.52 -48.48 5.71
N SER A 131 -31.80 -48.11 5.64
CA SER A 131 -32.36 -46.95 6.35
C SER A 131 -32.19 -47.04 7.88
N ASP A 132 -32.11 -48.27 8.40
CA ASP A 132 -31.94 -48.55 9.84
C ASP A 132 -30.46 -48.59 10.27
N ALA A 133 -29.51 -48.39 9.36
CA ALA A 133 -28.10 -48.42 9.67
C ALA A 133 -27.71 -47.28 10.63
N SER A 134 -26.99 -47.61 11.71
CA SER A 134 -26.60 -46.67 12.77
C SER A 134 -25.35 -45.85 12.38
N ILE A 135 -25.44 -44.53 12.41
CA ILE A 135 -24.32 -43.64 12.03
C ILE A 135 -23.12 -43.80 12.97
N GLY A 136 -23.33 -44.15 14.23
CA GLY A 136 -22.27 -44.34 15.21
C GLY A 136 -21.37 -45.54 14.92
N GLU A 137 -21.89 -46.52 14.19
CA GLU A 137 -21.19 -47.76 13.83
C GLU A 137 -20.42 -47.65 12.50
N PHE A 138 -20.56 -46.51 11.79
CA PHE A 138 -19.94 -46.36 10.48
C PHE A 138 -18.42 -46.26 10.60
N SER A 139 -17.76 -47.08 9.79
CA SER A 139 -16.35 -46.93 9.48
C SER A 139 -16.10 -45.57 8.80
N ASP A 140 -14.85 -45.12 8.77
CA ASP A 140 -14.53 -43.87 8.08
C ASP A 140 -14.77 -43.95 6.56
N ALA A 141 -14.69 -45.15 5.97
CA ALA A 141 -15.06 -45.39 4.57
C ALA A 141 -16.56 -45.27 4.35
N ASP A 142 -17.37 -45.76 5.29
CA ASP A 142 -18.83 -45.67 5.18
C ASP A 142 -19.34 -44.25 5.46
N LEU A 143 -18.73 -43.55 6.41
CA LEU A 143 -18.95 -42.12 6.57
C LEU A 143 -18.59 -41.31 5.32
N ASN A 144 -17.52 -41.69 4.60
CA ASN A 144 -17.17 -41.06 3.33
C ASN A 144 -18.29 -41.23 2.30
N LYS A 145 -18.87 -42.44 2.17
CA LYS A 145 -20.00 -42.69 1.27
C LYS A 145 -21.21 -41.83 1.65
N LEU A 146 -21.57 -41.80 2.94
CA LEU A 146 -22.67 -40.98 3.44
C LEU A 146 -22.45 -39.47 3.16
N VAL A 147 -21.24 -38.97 3.39
CA VAL A 147 -20.88 -37.58 3.11
C VAL A 147 -20.94 -37.26 1.62
N ASN A 148 -20.48 -38.16 0.74
CA ASN A 148 -20.56 -37.96 -0.71
C ASN A 148 -22.03 -37.94 -1.20
N ALA A 149 -22.91 -38.76 -0.60
CA ALA A 149 -24.34 -38.73 -0.88
C ALA A 149 -24.98 -37.41 -0.44
N ILE A 150 -24.71 -36.95 0.79
CA ILE A 150 -25.15 -35.64 1.30
C ILE A 150 -24.66 -34.52 0.37
N GLN A 151 -23.38 -34.52 -0.01
CA GLN A 151 -22.81 -33.54 -0.94
C GLN A 151 -23.58 -33.45 -2.27
N THR A 152 -24.01 -34.60 -2.78
CA THR A 152 -24.79 -34.69 -4.02
C THR A 152 -26.17 -34.07 -3.84
N MET A 153 -26.88 -34.36 -2.74
CA MET A 153 -28.17 -33.72 -2.42
C MET A 153 -28.04 -32.22 -2.25
N GLU A 154 -27.09 -31.79 -1.43
CA GLU A 154 -26.83 -30.37 -1.17
C GLU A 154 -26.35 -29.63 -2.43
N GLY A 155 -25.94 -30.39 -3.45
CA GLY A 155 -25.62 -29.84 -4.75
C GLY A 155 -24.29 -29.09 -4.78
N TYR A 156 -23.29 -29.58 -4.04
CA TYR A 156 -21.94 -29.01 -4.11
C TYR A 156 -21.46 -28.92 -5.57
N ASP A 157 -21.70 -29.95 -6.37
CA ASP A 157 -21.29 -30.03 -7.78
C ASP A 157 -22.28 -29.44 -8.79
N LYS A 158 -23.36 -28.80 -8.32
CA LYS A 158 -24.27 -28.05 -9.18
C LYS A 158 -23.57 -26.82 -9.77
N ASP A 159 -24.01 -26.47 -10.99
CA ASP A 159 -23.58 -25.28 -11.73
C ASP A 159 -22.07 -25.16 -11.94
N ILE A 160 -21.37 -26.30 -12.03
CA ILE A 160 -19.90 -26.36 -12.16
C ILE A 160 -19.36 -25.47 -13.29
N ARG A 161 -20.10 -25.34 -14.40
CA ARG A 161 -19.73 -24.54 -15.58
C ARG A 161 -19.79 -23.02 -15.33
N THR A 162 -20.45 -22.58 -14.27
CA THR A 162 -20.57 -21.17 -13.89
C THR A 162 -19.58 -20.77 -12.79
N ARG A 163 -18.86 -21.75 -12.21
CA ARG A 163 -17.89 -21.49 -11.14
C ARG A 163 -16.78 -20.59 -11.65
N LYS A 164 -16.55 -19.50 -10.92
CA LYS A 164 -15.51 -18.54 -11.24
C LYS A 164 -14.74 -18.20 -9.96
N GLU A 165 -13.43 -18.31 -10.06
CA GLU A 165 -12.47 -17.93 -9.04
C GLU A 165 -11.67 -16.74 -9.57
N THR A 166 -11.65 -15.63 -8.82
CA THR A 166 -10.93 -14.42 -9.19
C THR A 166 -10.04 -13.98 -8.05
N TRP A 167 -8.74 -13.99 -8.30
CA TRP A 167 -7.76 -13.42 -7.37
C TRP A 167 -7.80 -11.90 -7.48
N ILE A 168 -7.89 -11.24 -6.33
CA ILE A 168 -7.88 -9.79 -6.21
C ILE A 168 -6.75 -9.41 -5.28
N GLU A 169 -5.87 -8.57 -5.78
CA GLU A 169 -4.92 -7.87 -4.94
C GLU A 169 -5.64 -6.71 -4.24
N ALA A 170 -5.36 -6.52 -2.96
CA ALA A 170 -6.07 -5.52 -2.16
C ALA A 170 -5.19 -4.95 -1.06
N THR A 171 -5.39 -3.68 -0.73
CA THR A 171 -4.69 -3.03 0.39
C THR A 171 -5.65 -2.80 1.54
N SER A 172 -5.22 -3.24 2.72
CA SER A 172 -5.87 -2.94 3.99
C SER A 172 -5.09 -1.84 4.69
N LEU A 173 -5.77 -0.83 5.24
CA LEU A 173 -5.14 0.26 5.98
C LEU A 173 -5.72 0.34 7.38
N ILE A 174 -4.85 0.53 8.37
CA ILE A 174 -5.24 0.91 9.74
C ILE A 174 -4.56 2.20 10.12
N VAL A 175 -5.27 3.08 10.81
CA VAL A 175 -4.71 4.29 11.41
C VAL A 175 -4.68 4.22 12.93
N THR A 176 -3.55 4.61 13.50
CA THR A 176 -3.26 4.59 14.94
C THR A 176 -2.42 5.81 15.32
N ASN A 177 -2.42 6.19 16.59
CA ASN A 177 -1.45 7.16 17.14
C ASN A 177 -0.22 6.48 17.77
N GLY A 178 -0.04 5.18 17.52
CA GLY A 178 1.03 4.36 18.09
C GLY A 178 0.68 3.73 19.44
N SER A 179 -0.37 4.20 20.13
CA SER A 179 -0.90 3.60 21.35
C SER A 179 -2.33 3.08 21.20
N GLN A 180 -3.14 3.75 20.37
CA GLN A 180 -4.57 3.45 20.18
C GLN A 180 -4.99 3.67 18.71
N PRO A 181 -5.95 2.89 18.19
CA PRO A 181 -6.53 3.16 16.88
C PRO A 181 -7.24 4.52 16.81
N ILE A 182 -7.28 5.13 15.62
CA ILE A 182 -7.95 6.42 15.40
C ILE A 182 -9.28 6.18 14.68
N PRO A 183 -10.42 6.21 15.39
CA PRO A 183 -11.71 5.97 14.77
C PRO A 183 -12.14 7.14 13.88
N HIS A 184 -12.92 6.85 12.84
CA HIS A 184 -13.53 7.84 11.94
C HIS A 184 -12.55 8.75 11.19
N ALA A 185 -11.25 8.45 11.21
CA ALA A 185 -10.27 9.13 10.37
C ALA A 185 -10.68 9.01 8.89
N GLU A 186 -10.38 10.03 8.11
CA GLU A 186 -10.81 10.12 6.72
C GLU A 186 -9.61 10.00 5.77
N LEU A 187 -9.78 9.21 4.71
CA LEU A 187 -8.88 9.16 3.57
C LEU A 187 -9.66 9.40 2.30
N HIS A 188 -9.02 10.05 1.34
CA HIS A 188 -9.55 10.20 -0.01
C HIS A 188 -8.97 9.09 -0.88
N VAL A 189 -9.85 8.31 -1.50
CA VAL A 189 -9.51 7.27 -2.47
C VAL A 189 -9.97 7.75 -3.83
N GLU A 190 -9.01 7.97 -4.71
CA GLU A 190 -9.22 8.42 -6.08
C GLU A 190 -9.03 7.25 -7.03
N HIS A 191 -10.08 6.89 -7.76
CA HIS A 191 -10.05 5.85 -8.79
C HIS A 191 -10.82 6.32 -10.02
N LYS A 192 -10.20 6.28 -11.20
CA LYS A 192 -10.79 6.74 -12.48
C LYS A 192 -11.34 8.17 -12.43
N GLY A 193 -10.61 9.09 -11.81
CA GLY A 193 -11.03 10.50 -11.64
C GLY A 193 -12.18 10.70 -10.63
N LYS A 194 -12.71 9.63 -10.03
CA LYS A 194 -13.70 9.72 -8.96
C LYS A 194 -13.00 9.68 -7.61
N SER A 195 -13.10 10.78 -6.85
CA SER A 195 -12.65 10.83 -5.46
C SER A 195 -13.77 10.38 -4.54
N THR A 196 -13.46 9.47 -3.61
CA THR A 196 -14.38 8.99 -2.57
C THR A 196 -13.72 9.12 -1.22
N ILE A 197 -14.46 9.63 -0.23
CA ILE A 197 -13.97 9.66 1.15
C ILE A 197 -14.33 8.34 1.81
N ILE A 198 -13.32 7.64 2.30
CA ILE A 198 -13.49 6.45 3.15
C ILE A 198 -13.18 6.83 4.58
N LYS A 199 -13.88 6.19 5.53
CA LYS A 199 -13.70 6.43 6.96
C LYS A 199 -13.24 5.17 7.67
N ALA A 200 -12.34 5.34 8.63
CA ALA A 200 -11.95 4.28 9.53
C ALA A 200 -13.09 3.90 10.48
N ASP A 201 -13.19 2.62 10.82
CA ASP A 201 -14.11 2.12 11.84
C ASP A 201 -13.61 2.39 13.27
N LYS A 202 -14.30 1.86 14.28
CA LYS A 202 -13.93 2.04 15.70
C LYS A 202 -12.54 1.48 16.07
N PHE A 203 -11.97 0.62 15.23
CA PHE A 203 -10.65 0.02 15.39
C PHE A 203 -9.61 0.68 14.49
N GLY A 204 -9.91 1.86 13.95
CA GLY A 204 -9.00 2.58 13.06
C GLY A 204 -8.85 1.89 11.70
N GLN A 205 -9.65 0.88 11.37
CA GLN A 205 -9.53 0.13 10.13
C GLN A 205 -10.35 0.77 9.02
N PHE A 206 -9.71 1.04 7.89
CA PHE A 206 -10.38 1.50 6.69
C PHE A 206 -11.01 0.33 5.90
N PRO A 207 -12.08 0.60 5.12
CA PRO A 207 -12.53 -0.32 4.09
C PRO A 207 -11.34 -0.77 3.24
N THR A 208 -11.29 -2.07 2.96
CA THR A 208 -10.24 -2.61 2.08
C THR A 208 -10.38 -2.00 0.69
N ILE A 209 -9.26 -1.56 0.13
CA ILE A 209 -9.21 -0.93 -1.19
C ILE A 209 -8.76 -1.99 -2.20
N PRO A 210 -9.65 -2.46 -3.10
CA PRO A 210 -9.27 -3.40 -4.13
C PRO A 210 -8.31 -2.73 -5.10
N HIS A 211 -7.35 -3.50 -5.59
CA HIS A 211 -6.43 -3.00 -6.59
C HIS A 211 -7.14 -2.91 -7.93
N PRO A 212 -6.84 -1.85 -8.69
CA PRO A 212 -7.42 -1.65 -9.99
C PRO A 212 -6.98 -2.75 -10.97
N GLN A 213 -7.89 -3.12 -11.87
CA GLN A 213 -7.65 -4.11 -12.91
C GLN A 213 -7.15 -3.42 -14.19
N GLY A 214 -6.45 -4.14 -15.06
CA GLY A 214 -5.93 -3.55 -16.31
C GLY A 214 -4.83 -2.52 -16.02
N ASP A 215 -4.78 -1.44 -16.80
CA ASP A 215 -3.77 -0.38 -16.67
C ASP A 215 -4.22 0.79 -15.76
N ASP A 216 -5.36 0.63 -15.06
CA ASP A 216 -5.89 1.61 -14.11
C ASP A 216 -5.04 1.71 -12.82
N TYR A 217 -5.19 2.81 -12.09
CA TYR A 217 -4.59 3.03 -10.76
C TYR A 217 -5.58 3.62 -9.74
N THR A 218 -5.23 3.51 -8.46
CA THR A 218 -5.97 4.08 -7.33
C THR A 218 -5.02 4.85 -6.43
N VAL A 219 -5.31 6.11 -6.13
CA VAL A 219 -4.48 6.95 -5.25
C VAL A 219 -5.17 7.10 -3.90
N ILE A 220 -4.43 6.85 -2.82
CA ILE A 220 -4.89 7.03 -1.46
C ILE A 220 -4.23 8.29 -0.90
N ARG A 221 -5.06 9.25 -0.45
CA ARG A 221 -4.61 10.54 0.08
C ARG A 221 -5.10 10.78 1.49
N GLN A 222 -4.29 11.47 2.28
CA GLN A 222 -4.68 12.07 3.55
C GLN A 222 -4.87 13.57 3.39
N GLN A 223 -5.95 14.12 3.91
CA GLN A 223 -6.10 15.57 4.05
C GLN A 223 -5.40 16.04 5.33
N LEU A 224 -4.60 17.09 5.18
CA LEU A 224 -3.85 17.69 6.27
C LEU A 224 -4.61 18.91 6.81
N SER A 225 -4.43 19.20 8.11
CA SER A 225 -5.09 20.32 8.81
C SER A 225 -4.85 21.72 8.20
N ASN A 226 -3.82 21.88 7.36
CA ASN A 226 -3.50 23.11 6.62
C ASN A 226 -4.26 23.21 5.27
N GLY A 227 -5.16 22.27 4.96
CA GLY A 227 -5.92 22.25 3.72
C GLY A 227 -5.20 21.63 2.52
N THR A 228 -3.98 21.10 2.69
CA THR A 228 -3.27 20.37 1.64
C THR A 228 -3.52 18.87 1.73
N SER A 229 -3.29 18.12 0.65
CA SER A 229 -3.37 16.65 0.66
C SER A 229 -2.00 16.00 0.48
N GLU A 230 -1.78 14.87 1.16
CA GLU A 230 -0.60 14.03 1.01
C GLU A 230 -0.97 12.69 0.36
N ILE A 231 -0.19 12.23 -0.61
CA ILE A 231 -0.34 10.87 -1.17
C ILE A 231 0.30 9.88 -0.21
N LEU A 232 -0.50 8.94 0.28
CA LEU A 232 -0.05 7.87 1.16
C LEU A 232 0.41 6.64 0.37
N LYS A 233 -0.34 6.26 -0.67
CA LYS A 233 -0.04 5.08 -1.48
C LYS A 233 -0.72 5.16 -2.84
N VAL A 234 -0.08 4.60 -3.86
CA VAL A 234 -0.64 4.39 -5.20
C VAL A 234 -0.76 2.88 -5.42
N LEU A 235 -1.94 2.42 -5.81
CA LEU A 235 -2.24 1.02 -6.07
C LEU A 235 -2.44 0.81 -7.57
N THR A 236 -1.80 -0.21 -8.11
CA THR A 236 -1.87 -0.66 -9.50
C THR A 236 -2.14 -2.17 -9.55
N ARG A 237 -2.45 -2.74 -10.71
CA ARG A 237 -2.64 -4.20 -10.86
C ARG A 237 -1.46 -5.05 -10.40
N THR A 238 -0.24 -4.49 -10.39
CA THR A 238 0.99 -5.19 -10.00
C THR A 238 1.37 -4.90 -8.55
N THR A 239 0.63 -4.05 -7.86
CA THR A 239 0.86 -3.82 -6.43
C THR A 239 0.51 -5.10 -5.70
N PRO A 240 1.40 -5.66 -4.86
CA PRO A 240 1.04 -6.83 -4.07
C PRO A 240 0.03 -6.45 -3.00
N SER A 241 -0.87 -7.39 -2.66
CA SER A 241 -1.70 -7.27 -1.46
C SER A 241 -0.82 -6.97 -0.26
N GLY A 242 -1.31 -6.07 0.59
CA GLY A 242 -0.53 -5.62 1.73
C GLY A 242 -1.38 -4.94 2.79
N PHE A 243 -0.84 -4.94 4.00
CA PHE A 243 -1.37 -4.19 5.11
C PHE A 243 -0.49 -2.97 5.36
N PHE A 244 -1.11 -1.79 5.42
CA PHE A 244 -0.41 -0.53 5.64
C PHE A 244 -0.85 0.09 6.97
N LEU A 245 0.11 0.34 7.85
CA LEU A 245 -0.16 0.95 9.15
C LEU A 245 0.18 2.44 9.11
N LEU A 246 -0.85 3.27 9.16
CA LEU A 246 -0.75 4.72 9.26
C LEU A 246 -0.60 5.13 10.73
N VAL A 247 0.59 5.55 11.12
CA VAL A 247 0.79 6.16 12.44
C VAL A 247 0.64 7.67 12.31
N SER A 248 -0.36 8.27 12.94
CA SER A 248 -0.65 9.70 12.89
C SER A 248 -0.33 10.39 14.22
N GLU A 249 0.49 11.45 14.20
CA GLU A 249 0.81 12.28 15.37
C GLU A 249 -0.18 13.45 15.54
N MET A 250 -1.49 13.22 15.35
CA MET A 250 -2.47 14.29 15.56
C MET A 250 -2.78 14.46 17.06
N ILE A 251 -2.62 15.69 17.53
CA ILE A 251 -2.83 16.16 18.91
C ILE A 251 -4.18 15.71 19.46
N TYR A 252 -4.21 15.17 20.67
CA TYR A 252 -5.37 15.25 21.55
C TYR A 252 -4.98 15.68 22.97
N ALA A 253 -5.70 16.66 23.51
CA ALA A 253 -5.62 17.08 24.90
C ALA A 253 -7.01 17.02 25.56
N LYS A 254 -7.22 16.06 26.49
CA LYS A 254 -7.62 16.27 27.90
C LYS A 254 -7.68 14.95 28.70
N ALA A 255 -7.34 15.05 29.99
CA ALA A 255 -7.06 14.05 31.06
C ALA A 255 -8.21 13.05 31.37
N SER A 256 -8.07 11.93 32.12
CA SER A 256 -7.21 11.53 33.27
C SER A 256 -6.98 10.01 33.25
N THR A 257 -5.91 9.47 33.87
CA THR A 257 -5.65 8.02 33.93
C THR A 257 -6.00 7.37 35.26
N MET A 258 -6.40 6.10 35.22
CA MET A 258 -6.31 5.13 36.33
C MET A 258 -5.70 3.79 35.85
N SER A 259 -5.37 2.92 36.81
CA SER A 259 -4.33 1.89 36.80
C SER A 259 -4.43 0.76 35.76
N HIS A 260 -3.26 0.19 35.46
CA HIS A 260 -3.05 -1.01 34.64
C HIS A 260 -3.51 -2.30 35.33
N ALA A 261 -4.16 -3.17 34.56
CA ALA A 261 -4.03 -4.62 34.66
C ALA A 261 -3.96 -5.19 33.24
N ALA A 262 -2.96 -6.04 32.96
CA ALA A 262 -2.79 -6.74 31.70
C ALA A 262 -3.52 -8.10 31.74
N PRO A 263 -3.98 -8.64 30.60
CA PRO A 263 -4.05 -10.07 30.40
C PRO A 263 -2.84 -10.56 29.60
N ALA A 264 -2.28 -11.68 30.07
CA ALA A 264 -1.33 -12.51 29.35
C ALA A 264 -2.04 -13.41 28.31
N ASP A 265 -1.24 -13.86 27.35
CA ASP A 265 -1.42 -14.98 26.43
C ASP A 265 -2.56 -14.92 25.40
N ALA A 266 -2.21 -14.39 24.23
CA ALA A 266 -2.48 -15.01 22.94
C ALA A 266 -1.37 -14.58 21.97
N GLU A 267 -0.60 -15.52 21.42
CA GLU A 267 0.21 -15.23 20.23
C GLU A 267 -0.74 -14.85 19.10
N SER A 268 -0.92 -13.55 18.88
CA SER A 268 -1.61 -13.05 17.71
C SER A 268 -0.70 -13.26 16.50
N ILE A 269 -1.12 -14.08 15.54
CA ILE A 269 -0.51 -14.10 14.21
C ILE A 269 -0.74 -12.69 13.63
N LYS A 270 0.30 -11.85 13.66
CA LYS A 270 0.26 -10.51 13.09
C LYS A 270 0.46 -10.63 11.58
N PRO A 271 -0.47 -10.15 10.73
CA PRO A 271 -0.23 -10.08 9.30
C PRO A 271 0.98 -9.19 9.03
N PRO A 272 1.72 -9.38 7.94
CA PRO A 272 2.89 -8.58 7.65
C PRO A 272 2.51 -7.10 7.48
N HIS A 273 3.09 -6.22 8.30
CA HIS A 273 2.80 -4.80 8.34
C HIS A 273 3.92 -3.99 7.68
N GLU A 274 3.56 -3.13 6.73
CA GLU A 274 4.48 -2.18 6.10
C GLU A 274 4.35 -0.79 6.74
N TYR A 275 5.49 -0.16 7.04
CA TYR A 275 5.65 1.17 7.63
C TYR A 275 6.43 2.08 6.68
N ARG A 276 5.95 3.30 6.46
CA ARG A 276 6.67 4.33 5.71
C ARG A 276 7.49 5.16 6.69
N VAL A 277 8.82 5.06 6.56
CA VAL A 277 9.79 5.78 7.40
C VAL A 277 9.55 7.28 7.26
N LYS A 278 9.41 7.95 8.41
CA LYS A 278 9.17 9.38 8.47
C LYS A 278 10.48 10.15 8.62
N PRO A 279 10.48 11.43 8.23
CA PRO A 279 11.47 12.41 8.67
C PRO A 279 11.87 12.29 10.15
N SER A 280 13.17 12.20 10.42
CA SER A 280 13.74 12.07 11.77
C SER A 280 13.47 10.75 12.50
N ASP A 281 12.84 9.78 11.83
CA ASP A 281 12.85 8.40 12.30
C ASP A 281 14.29 7.88 12.29
N THR A 282 14.56 7.02 13.25
CA THR A 282 15.75 6.17 13.27
C THR A 282 15.25 4.76 13.45
N LEU A 283 16.04 3.78 13.01
CA LEU A 283 15.68 2.38 13.20
C LEU A 283 15.37 2.05 14.67
N ALA A 284 16.11 2.66 15.61
CA ALA A 284 15.88 2.57 17.05
C ALA A 284 14.51 3.11 17.49
N LYS A 285 14.10 4.28 16.98
CA LYS A 285 12.78 4.87 17.29
C LYS A 285 11.65 4.00 16.77
N ILE A 286 11.79 3.49 15.54
CA ILE A 286 10.82 2.60 14.91
C ILE A 286 10.72 1.29 15.71
N ALA A 287 11.86 0.69 16.07
CA ALA A 287 11.91 -0.54 16.85
C ALA A 287 11.22 -0.38 18.22
N ALA A 288 11.55 0.69 18.94
CA ALA A 288 10.94 1.02 20.22
C ALA A 288 9.42 1.22 20.10
N GLN A 289 8.98 1.94 19.06
CA GLN A 289 7.57 2.20 18.81
C GLN A 289 6.77 0.92 18.56
N PHE A 290 7.33 -0.01 17.79
CA PHE A 290 6.66 -1.26 17.45
C PHE A 290 6.95 -2.42 18.41
N LYS A 291 7.66 -2.14 19.51
CA LYS A 291 8.08 -3.14 20.51
C LYS A 291 8.81 -4.32 19.85
N THR A 292 9.70 -4.02 18.92
CA THR A 292 10.61 -4.95 18.24
C THR A 292 12.05 -4.47 18.45
N THR A 293 13.03 -5.12 17.83
CA THR A 293 14.44 -4.74 17.90
C THR A 293 14.96 -4.23 16.57
N GLU A 294 15.99 -3.38 16.61
CA GLU A 294 16.68 -2.93 15.40
C GLU A 294 17.21 -4.12 14.58
N ASP A 295 17.70 -5.18 15.25
CA ASP A 295 18.22 -6.37 14.59
C ASP A 295 17.14 -7.18 13.86
N GLU A 296 15.93 -7.27 14.44
CA GLU A 296 14.78 -7.88 13.77
C GLU A 296 14.35 -7.07 12.55
N LEU A 297 14.23 -5.74 12.69
CA LEU A 297 13.89 -4.87 11.57
C LEU A 297 14.92 -4.95 10.43
N LYS A 298 16.22 -4.96 10.75
CA LYS A 298 17.29 -5.15 9.75
C LYS A 298 17.16 -6.48 9.04
N LYS A 299 16.94 -7.56 9.80
CA LYS A 299 16.84 -8.92 9.26
C LYS A 299 15.65 -9.09 8.32
N ILE A 300 14.49 -8.54 8.67
CA ILE A 300 13.27 -8.66 7.85
C ILE A 300 13.40 -7.83 6.56
N ASN A 301 14.01 -6.64 6.65
CA ASN A 301 14.13 -5.69 5.54
C ASN A 301 15.45 -5.79 4.76
N GLN A 302 16.33 -6.73 5.13
CA GLN A 302 17.65 -6.91 4.50
C GLN A 302 18.53 -5.65 4.54
N LEU A 303 18.46 -4.89 5.64
CA LEU A 303 19.25 -3.67 5.86
C LEU A 303 20.65 -4.04 6.34
N ASN A 304 21.67 -3.33 5.86
CA ASN A 304 23.08 -3.60 6.21
C ASN A 304 23.61 -2.68 7.33
N GLY A 305 22.76 -1.80 7.85
CA GLY A 305 23.07 -0.89 8.95
C GLY A 305 21.81 -0.29 9.58
N ASN A 306 21.98 0.71 10.43
CA ASN A 306 20.86 1.37 11.13
C ASN A 306 20.29 2.57 10.34
N GLY A 307 20.81 2.82 9.13
CA GLY A 307 20.35 3.89 8.26
C GLY A 307 18.97 3.59 7.70
N VAL A 308 18.03 4.51 7.91
CA VAL A 308 16.69 4.49 7.32
C VAL A 308 16.38 5.87 6.77
N PHE A 309 15.73 5.94 5.61
CA PHE A 309 15.47 7.20 4.91
C PHE A 309 14.00 7.56 4.99
N PRO A 310 13.65 8.85 5.06
CA PRO A 310 12.29 9.28 4.79
C PRO A 310 11.78 8.63 3.51
N GLU A 311 10.52 8.18 3.51
CA GLU A 311 9.84 7.49 2.40
C GLU A 311 10.19 6.01 2.22
N GLN A 312 11.23 5.50 2.87
CA GLN A 312 11.56 4.07 2.80
C GLN A 312 10.42 3.24 3.39
N LEU A 313 9.97 2.22 2.66
CA LEU A 313 9.02 1.24 3.17
C LEU A 313 9.78 0.14 3.93
N LEU A 314 9.35 -0.12 5.17
CA LEU A 314 9.89 -1.15 6.04
C LEU A 314 8.79 -2.11 6.48
N TRP A 315 9.04 -3.40 6.35
CA TRP A 315 8.31 -4.46 7.02
C TRP A 315 8.62 -4.44 8.51
N ILE A 316 7.58 -4.29 9.34
CA ILE A 316 7.70 -4.31 10.80
C ILE A 316 7.61 -5.75 11.33
N ASP A 317 6.81 -6.59 10.69
CA ASP A 317 6.66 -8.02 10.97
C ASP A 317 6.34 -8.80 9.67
N GLY A 318 6.63 -10.11 9.68
CA GLY A 318 6.49 -11.00 8.53
C GLY A 318 7.51 -10.76 7.40
N LYS A 319 7.89 -11.82 6.68
CA LYS A 319 8.86 -11.74 5.58
C LYS A 319 8.10 -11.63 4.25
N GLY A 320 8.20 -10.49 3.56
CA GLY A 320 7.74 -10.39 2.17
C GLY A 320 8.54 -11.37 1.30
N ILE A 321 7.87 -12.27 0.60
CA ILE A 321 8.53 -13.10 -0.41
C ILE A 321 8.99 -12.17 -1.52
N SER A 322 10.29 -11.93 -1.60
CA SER A 322 10.92 -11.27 -2.73
C SER A 322 10.69 -12.12 -3.99
N ARG A 323 9.74 -11.72 -4.84
CA ARG A 323 9.78 -12.03 -6.26
C ARG A 323 9.78 -10.71 -7.01
N GLY A 324 10.81 -10.50 -7.81
CA GLY A 324 11.09 -9.24 -8.50
C GLY A 324 9.86 -8.71 -9.24
N HIS A 325 9.50 -7.46 -8.96
CA HIS A 325 8.36 -6.79 -9.57
C HIS A 325 8.86 -5.67 -10.49
N THR A 326 8.71 -5.89 -11.79
CA THR A 326 8.72 -4.85 -12.83
C THR A 326 7.26 -4.43 -13.10
N VAL A 327 6.94 -3.14 -12.97
CA VAL A 327 5.60 -2.57 -13.22
C VAL A 327 5.55 -1.91 -14.62
N PRO A 328 4.50 -2.12 -15.45
CA PRO A 328 4.37 -1.46 -16.77
C PRO A 328 3.83 -0.01 -16.69
N ILE A 329 4.19 0.85 -17.65
CA ILE A 329 4.49 2.29 -17.48
C ILE A 329 3.48 3.31 -18.08
N VAL A 330 2.43 2.93 -18.81
CA VAL A 330 1.77 3.89 -19.75
C VAL A 330 0.34 4.29 -19.35
N GLN A 331 0.10 5.28 -18.45
CA GLN A 331 -1.19 6.03 -18.44
C GLN A 331 -1.38 7.25 -17.48
N ILE A 332 -0.34 7.79 -16.83
CA ILE A 332 -0.51 8.85 -15.79
C ILE A 332 -0.55 10.29 -16.33
N SER A 333 -0.18 10.53 -17.59
CA SER A 333 -0.08 11.88 -18.17
C SER A 333 -1.41 12.66 -18.30
N HIS A 334 -2.57 12.01 -18.14
CA HIS A 334 -3.89 12.64 -18.33
C HIS A 334 -4.49 13.28 -17.06
N LEU A 335 -3.98 12.96 -15.85
CA LEU A 335 -4.72 13.19 -14.60
C LEU A 335 -4.33 14.44 -13.78
N MET A 336 -3.38 15.26 -14.24
CA MET A 336 -2.85 16.39 -13.46
C MET A 336 -3.55 17.75 -13.73
N SER A 337 -4.56 17.83 -14.61
CA SER A 337 -5.08 19.11 -15.14
C SER A 337 -5.86 20.02 -14.17
N GLU A 338 -6.47 19.53 -13.07
CA GLU A 338 -7.58 20.24 -12.39
C GLU A 338 -7.29 21.04 -11.08
N HIS A 339 -6.04 21.33 -10.71
CA HIS A 339 -5.71 22.04 -9.43
C HIS A 339 -5.64 23.58 -9.50
N LYS A 340 -6.65 24.29 -10.04
CA LYS A 340 -6.66 25.77 -10.09
C LYS A 340 -7.67 26.39 -9.10
N LYS A 341 -7.24 26.64 -7.84
CA LYS A 341 -7.53 27.84 -6.99
C LYS A 341 -7.39 27.56 -5.48
N ALA A 342 -6.43 28.22 -4.82
CA ALA A 342 -6.59 28.64 -3.42
C ALA A 342 -5.62 29.80 -3.12
N LYS A 343 -6.11 30.83 -2.40
CA LYS A 343 -5.44 32.09 -2.07
C LYS A 343 -5.26 32.20 -0.55
N ASP A 344 -4.04 32.57 -0.14
CA ASP A 344 -3.58 33.39 1.00
C ASP A 344 -4.34 33.38 2.35
N LEU A 345 -3.67 33.00 3.44
CA LEU A 345 -4.11 33.26 4.83
C LEU A 345 -2.93 33.39 5.80
N SER A 346 -2.71 34.62 6.27
CA SER A 346 -1.89 34.97 7.44
C SER A 346 -2.80 35.35 8.62
N ALA A 347 -2.63 34.71 9.78
CA ALA A 347 -2.82 35.24 11.16
C ALA A 347 -3.26 34.15 12.17
N ILE A 348 -2.44 33.86 13.19
CA ILE A 348 -2.87 33.41 14.55
C ILE A 348 -1.84 33.90 15.61
N PRO A 349 -2.25 34.40 16.80
CA PRO A 349 -1.33 34.95 17.82
C PRO A 349 -0.91 33.96 18.94
N ASN A 350 0.22 34.27 19.58
CA ASN A 350 0.93 33.51 20.62
C ASN A 350 0.68 34.01 22.06
N ASN A 351 0.64 33.05 23.02
CA ASN A 351 0.83 33.15 24.50
C ASN A 351 -0.34 33.55 25.45
N VAL A 352 -0.56 32.72 26.49
CA VAL A 352 -0.97 33.08 27.88
C VAL A 352 -0.39 32.06 28.91
N PRO A 353 0.03 32.46 30.14
CA PRO A 353 1.02 31.74 30.97
C PRO A 353 0.48 30.86 32.13
N VAL A 354 1.40 30.14 32.78
CA VAL A 354 1.21 29.07 33.79
C VAL A 354 1.55 29.53 35.21
N VAL A 355 0.81 29.04 36.23
CA VAL A 355 1.22 29.11 37.66
C VAL A 355 1.08 27.73 38.33
N ARG A 356 2.06 27.36 39.17
CA ARG A 356 2.24 26.07 39.85
C ARG A 356 2.36 26.24 41.37
N SER A 357 2.11 25.16 42.14
CA SER A 357 2.84 24.79 43.37
C SER A 357 2.63 23.29 43.65
N LYS A 358 3.49 22.49 44.31
CA LYS A 358 4.91 22.52 44.70
C LYS A 358 5.23 21.07 45.14
N GLY A 359 6.32 20.48 44.64
CA GLY A 359 6.75 19.13 45.05
C GLY A 359 7.79 18.51 44.11
N GLY A 360 8.58 19.35 43.44
CA GLY A 360 9.48 18.92 42.37
C GLY A 360 10.59 17.99 42.84
N LYS A 361 10.93 17.06 41.94
CA LYS A 361 12.28 16.66 41.48
C LYS A 361 12.10 15.38 40.65
N GLY A 362 12.23 15.31 39.32
CA GLY A 362 12.61 16.18 38.19
C GLY A 362 12.80 15.23 36.98
N ALA A 363 12.72 15.54 35.68
CA ALA A 363 12.32 16.68 34.85
C ALA A 363 12.09 16.11 33.40
N PRO A 364 11.67 16.90 32.39
CA PRO A 364 10.71 16.52 31.34
C PRO A 364 11.30 15.77 30.14
N LEU A 365 10.46 15.03 29.40
CA LEU A 365 10.73 14.72 27.99
C LEU A 365 9.96 15.70 27.10
N ALA A 366 10.68 16.18 26.09
CA ALA A 366 10.53 17.49 25.48
C ALA A 366 9.30 17.62 24.59
N LEU A 367 8.65 18.78 24.69
CA LEU A 367 7.96 19.39 23.56
C LEU A 367 9.02 19.73 22.50
N VAL A 368 9.05 18.94 21.42
CA VAL A 368 9.77 19.28 20.20
C VAL A 368 8.71 19.52 19.11
N PRO A 369 8.80 20.61 18.33
CA PRO A 369 7.81 20.92 17.31
C PRO A 369 7.84 19.85 16.21
N VAL A 370 6.66 19.39 15.79
CA VAL A 370 6.47 18.54 14.61
C VAL A 370 6.78 19.39 13.37
N SER A 371 7.96 19.21 12.76
CA SER A 371 8.23 19.83 11.47
C SER A 371 7.48 19.06 10.38
N ARG A 372 6.43 19.68 9.86
CA ARG A 372 5.85 19.38 8.55
C ARG A 372 6.84 19.80 7.47
N GLU A 373 6.81 19.13 6.32
CA GLU A 373 7.49 19.47 5.04
C GLU A 373 8.97 19.03 4.94
N ILE A 374 9.25 17.83 4.41
CA ILE A 374 10.57 17.53 3.81
C ILE A 374 10.41 17.44 2.31
N ALA A 375 11.15 18.29 1.59
CA ALA A 375 11.29 18.40 0.14
C ALA A 375 10.29 17.55 -0.68
N PRO A 376 9.00 17.93 -0.75
CA PRO A 376 7.95 17.05 -1.29
C PRO A 376 8.15 16.64 -2.75
N TRP A 377 8.88 17.46 -3.52
CA TRP A 377 9.30 17.18 -4.89
C TRP A 377 10.25 15.98 -5.02
N MET A 378 10.94 15.59 -3.95
CA MET A 378 11.80 14.41 -3.96
C MET A 378 11.03 13.11 -4.10
N ILE A 379 9.77 13.07 -3.67
CA ILE A 379 8.88 11.93 -3.90
C ILE A 379 8.64 11.77 -5.40
N ILE A 380 8.37 12.87 -6.10
CA ILE A 380 8.17 12.88 -7.55
C ILE A 380 9.46 12.46 -8.26
N ALA A 381 10.60 13.03 -7.87
CA ALA A 381 11.88 12.68 -8.46
C ALA A 381 12.25 11.21 -8.26
N ALA A 382 12.03 10.67 -7.05
CA ALA A 382 12.27 9.28 -6.72
C ALA A 382 11.33 8.34 -7.48
N TYR A 383 10.07 8.73 -7.62
CA TYR A 383 9.08 8.02 -8.43
C TYR A 383 9.52 7.91 -9.89
N GLU A 384 9.91 9.03 -10.50
CA GLU A 384 10.38 9.07 -11.89
C GLU A 384 11.66 8.26 -12.10
N ALA A 385 12.57 8.27 -11.13
CA ALA A 385 13.77 7.41 -11.15
C ALA A 385 13.41 5.92 -11.14
N ALA A 386 12.49 5.52 -10.25
CA ALA A 386 12.02 4.13 -10.20
C ALA A 386 11.26 3.73 -11.47
N LEU A 387 10.47 4.65 -12.04
CA LEU A 387 9.70 4.45 -13.26
C LEU A 387 10.61 4.20 -14.47
N TRP A 388 11.63 5.05 -14.64
CA TRP A 388 12.51 5.08 -15.80
C TRP A 388 13.85 4.36 -15.58
N GLN A 389 13.94 3.50 -14.57
CA GLN A 389 15.18 2.81 -14.19
C GLN A 389 15.95 2.21 -15.38
N GLY A 390 17.14 2.75 -15.64
CA GLY A 390 18.03 2.34 -16.74
C GLY A 390 17.50 2.65 -18.15
N LYS A 391 16.40 3.39 -18.30
CA LYS A 391 15.87 3.83 -19.59
C LYS A 391 16.46 5.18 -19.97
N LYS A 392 16.90 5.28 -21.22
CA LYS A 392 17.40 6.51 -21.82
C LYS A 392 16.28 7.38 -22.38
N GLU A 393 16.60 8.65 -22.58
CA GLU A 393 15.72 9.71 -23.05
C GLU A 393 14.96 9.38 -24.35
N ASP A 394 15.53 8.58 -25.25
CA ASP A 394 14.88 8.11 -26.48
C ASP A 394 13.69 7.16 -26.20
N VAL A 395 13.72 6.49 -25.05
CA VAL A 395 12.62 5.67 -24.55
C VAL A 395 11.65 6.52 -23.74
N ILE A 396 12.16 7.36 -22.83
CA ILE A 396 11.34 8.21 -21.95
C ILE A 396 10.44 9.12 -22.79
N THR A 397 11.03 9.81 -23.78
CA THR A 397 10.37 10.82 -24.60
C THR A 397 9.16 10.30 -25.39
N LYS A 398 9.04 8.98 -25.59
CA LYS A 398 7.91 8.37 -26.29
C LYS A 398 6.61 8.48 -25.52
N THR A 399 6.68 8.63 -24.20
CA THR A 399 5.48 8.71 -23.34
C THR A 399 5.50 9.92 -22.40
N GLN A 400 6.69 10.42 -22.04
CA GLN A 400 6.84 11.53 -21.13
C GLN A 400 7.93 12.49 -21.65
N ASN A 401 7.56 13.74 -21.88
CA ASN A 401 8.50 14.78 -22.28
C ASN A 401 8.44 15.91 -21.25
N PHE A 402 9.43 15.95 -20.36
CA PHE A 402 9.51 16.95 -19.30
C PHE A 402 9.55 18.39 -19.81
N HIS A 403 10.03 18.67 -21.03
CA HIS A 403 9.96 20.02 -21.60
C HIS A 403 8.53 20.51 -21.79
N ARG A 404 7.61 19.60 -22.15
CA ARG A 404 6.20 19.90 -22.38
C ARG A 404 5.39 19.90 -21.09
N LEU A 405 5.77 19.07 -20.11
CA LEU A 405 5.03 18.94 -18.84
C LEU A 405 5.16 20.16 -17.93
N VAL A 406 6.15 21.02 -18.20
CA VAL A 406 6.39 22.26 -17.43
C VAL A 406 5.92 23.52 -18.15
N THR A 407 5.31 23.43 -19.33
CA THR A 407 4.76 24.57 -20.08
C THR A 407 3.23 24.59 -20.02
N ASP A 408 2.67 25.78 -19.79
CA ASP A 408 1.22 25.97 -19.70
C ASP A 408 0.50 25.72 -21.05
N ASN A 409 1.14 26.05 -22.18
CA ASN A 409 0.55 25.95 -23.52
C ASN A 409 0.51 24.51 -24.06
N ASP A 410 1.50 23.66 -23.75
CA ASP A 410 1.51 22.26 -24.21
C ASP A 410 0.58 21.38 -23.34
N ARG A 411 0.40 21.75 -22.08
CA ARG A 411 -0.58 21.14 -21.16
C ARG A 411 -2.04 21.42 -21.55
N ALA A 412 -2.29 22.49 -22.33
CA ALA A 412 -3.60 22.86 -22.87
C ALA A 412 -3.89 22.30 -24.27
N GLY A 413 -3.03 21.42 -24.81
CA GLY A 413 -3.18 20.84 -26.15
C GLY A 413 -2.41 21.57 -27.27
N GLY A 414 -1.55 22.54 -26.92
CA GLY A 414 -0.82 23.38 -27.85
C GLY A 414 -1.73 24.40 -28.57
N VAL A 415 -1.14 25.45 -29.14
CA VAL A 415 -1.90 26.44 -29.91
C VAL A 415 -1.79 26.08 -31.38
N GLU A 416 -2.91 25.86 -32.08
CA GLU A 416 -2.89 25.76 -33.54
C GLU A 416 -2.28 27.04 -34.12
N SER A 417 -1.15 26.90 -34.82
CA SER A 417 -0.62 28.01 -35.59
C SER A 417 -1.53 28.26 -36.80
N LYS A 418 -1.63 29.53 -37.22
CA LYS A 418 -2.35 29.92 -38.44
C LYS A 418 -1.82 29.26 -39.72
N ALA A 419 -0.72 28.50 -39.65
CA ALA A 419 -0.11 27.76 -40.74
C ALA A 419 -0.36 26.23 -40.68
N GLY A 420 -1.34 25.78 -39.88
CA GLY A 420 -1.81 24.38 -39.91
C GLY A 420 -0.98 23.38 -39.10
N GLY A 421 -0.15 23.85 -38.16
CA GLY A 421 0.59 23.00 -37.22
C GLY A 421 0.47 23.48 -35.78
N VAL A 422 0.39 22.56 -34.81
CA VAL A 422 0.41 22.89 -33.37
C VAL A 422 1.77 23.48 -32.99
N LYS A 423 1.80 24.72 -32.50
CA LYS A 423 3.01 25.35 -31.98
C LYS A 423 3.16 24.94 -30.51
N TYR A 424 4.24 24.24 -30.21
CA TYR A 424 4.63 23.83 -28.86
C TYR A 424 5.62 24.83 -28.27
N ASP A 425 5.56 25.07 -26.96
CA ASP A 425 6.49 25.96 -26.25
C ASP A 425 7.72 25.23 -25.71
N GLY A 426 7.64 23.91 -25.54
CA GLY A 426 8.76 23.04 -25.18
C GLY A 426 9.40 22.33 -26.39
N ASN A 427 10.62 21.83 -26.20
CA ASN A 427 11.27 20.99 -27.21
C ASN A 427 10.46 19.69 -27.44
N PRO A 428 10.18 19.29 -28.70
CA PRO A 428 9.34 18.13 -29.00
C PRO A 428 9.90 16.79 -28.51
N THR A 429 11.19 16.70 -28.19
CA THR A 429 11.83 15.46 -27.72
C THR A 429 12.81 15.74 -26.58
N LEU A 430 13.00 14.76 -25.71
CA LEU A 430 14.13 14.74 -24.77
C LEU A 430 15.42 14.28 -25.45
N ALA A 431 15.31 13.50 -26.54
CA ALA A 431 16.43 12.79 -27.13
C ALA A 431 17.37 13.66 -27.95
N GLY A 432 18.67 13.54 -27.71
CA GLY A 432 19.77 14.16 -28.45
C GLY A 432 20.51 15.20 -27.64
N ASP A 433 21.82 15.31 -27.88
CA ASP A 433 22.75 16.14 -27.10
C ASP A 433 22.40 17.63 -27.02
N ALA A 434 21.63 18.14 -27.99
CA ALA A 434 21.15 19.52 -28.01
C ALA A 434 19.92 19.77 -27.10
N ASN A 435 19.32 18.73 -26.53
CA ASN A 435 18.00 18.76 -25.91
C ASN A 435 18.08 18.57 -24.39
N ALA A 436 18.91 19.35 -23.73
CA ALA A 436 19.14 19.22 -22.28
C ALA A 436 17.86 19.41 -21.45
N TRP A 437 17.44 18.37 -20.72
CA TRP A 437 16.16 18.34 -20.00
C TRP A 437 16.27 18.27 -18.47
N CYS A 438 17.47 18.42 -17.91
CA CYS A 438 17.71 18.41 -16.47
C CYS A 438 16.87 19.46 -15.70
N ALA A 439 16.79 20.69 -16.21
CA ALA A 439 16.00 21.75 -15.60
C ALA A 439 14.49 21.53 -15.75
N SER A 440 14.06 20.97 -16.88
CA SER A 440 12.67 20.58 -17.10
C SER A 440 12.23 19.52 -16.09
N PHE A 441 13.08 18.52 -15.83
CA PHE A 441 12.81 17.49 -14.83
C PHE A 441 12.67 18.06 -13.42
N VAL A 442 13.59 18.95 -13.02
CA VAL A 442 13.53 19.61 -11.70
C VAL A 442 12.28 20.48 -11.57
N ASN A 443 11.98 21.30 -12.58
CA ASN A 443 10.76 22.13 -12.58
C ASN A 443 9.49 21.27 -12.56
N TYR A 444 9.47 20.14 -13.26
CA TYR A 444 8.37 19.18 -13.21
C TYR A 444 8.16 18.67 -11.77
N CYS A 445 9.21 18.18 -11.12
CA CYS A 445 9.10 17.66 -9.75
C CYS A 445 8.61 18.73 -8.75
N LEU A 446 9.08 19.97 -8.89
CA LEU A 446 8.63 21.10 -8.07
C LEU A 446 7.17 21.46 -8.33
N GLN A 447 6.78 21.55 -9.60
CA GLN A 447 5.42 21.85 -10.04
C GLN A 447 4.43 20.82 -9.52
N GLU A 448 4.74 19.53 -9.67
CA GLU A 448 3.89 18.43 -9.19
C GLU A 448 3.80 18.38 -7.65
N ALA A 449 4.82 18.89 -6.97
CA ALA A 449 4.81 19.08 -5.52
C ALA A 449 4.07 20.34 -5.04
N GLY A 450 3.42 21.08 -5.95
CA GLY A 450 2.67 22.30 -5.65
C GLY A 450 3.54 23.55 -5.48
N TYR A 451 4.83 23.49 -5.84
CA TYR A 451 5.71 24.64 -5.85
C TYR A 451 5.64 25.33 -7.21
N SER A 452 5.62 26.67 -7.20
CA SER A 452 5.52 27.42 -8.45
C SER A 452 6.78 27.20 -9.31
N PRO A 453 6.66 26.68 -10.54
CA PRO A 453 7.80 26.52 -11.44
C PRO A 453 8.40 27.88 -11.80
N ALA A 454 9.64 27.88 -12.31
CA ALA A 454 10.27 29.10 -12.83
C ALA A 454 9.55 29.60 -14.09
N PRO A 455 8.94 30.79 -14.09
CA PRO A 455 8.18 31.30 -15.24
C PRO A 455 9.09 31.68 -16.40
N THR A 456 10.36 31.98 -16.12
CA THR A 456 11.36 32.33 -17.14
C THR A 456 12.50 31.32 -17.13
N GLY A 457 12.82 30.79 -18.31
CA GLY A 457 13.93 29.85 -18.49
C GLY A 457 13.77 28.54 -17.71
N PHE A 458 12.56 27.99 -17.59
CA PHE A 458 12.29 26.70 -16.93
C PHE A 458 13.11 25.52 -17.49
N MET A 459 13.53 25.60 -18.76
CA MET A 459 14.44 24.64 -19.40
C MET A 459 15.93 24.96 -19.18
N SER A 460 16.25 26.14 -18.66
CA SER A 460 17.62 26.55 -18.38
C SER A 460 18.06 26.03 -17.02
N SER A 461 19.26 25.48 -16.94
CA SER A 461 19.89 25.15 -15.65
C SER A 461 20.11 26.38 -14.75
N HIS A 462 20.03 27.60 -15.30
CA HIS A 462 20.08 28.85 -14.53
C HIS A 462 18.74 29.30 -13.97
N PHE A 463 17.67 28.50 -14.07
CA PHE A 463 16.34 28.92 -13.63
C PHE A 463 16.29 29.39 -12.18
N CYS A 464 17.09 28.82 -11.27
CA CYS A 464 17.18 29.31 -9.89
C CYS A 464 17.79 30.72 -9.80
N HIS A 465 18.83 31.02 -10.58
CA HIS A 465 19.45 32.35 -10.62
C HIS A 465 18.53 33.40 -11.24
N ASN A 466 17.79 33.02 -12.27
CA ASN A 466 16.93 33.91 -13.03
C ASN A 466 15.62 34.23 -12.32
N ASN A 467 15.29 33.48 -11.25
CA ASN A 467 14.04 33.65 -10.50
C ASN A 467 14.33 33.76 -8.98
N PRO A 468 15.07 34.81 -8.55
CA PRO A 468 15.48 35.01 -7.15
C PRO A 468 14.30 35.31 -6.21
N ASP A 469 13.13 35.61 -6.75
CA ASP A 469 11.85 35.75 -6.05
C ASP A 469 11.20 34.40 -5.70
N LYS A 470 11.73 33.29 -6.23
CA LYS A 470 11.20 31.93 -6.00
C LYS A 470 12.20 31.00 -5.34
N PHE A 471 13.48 31.18 -5.63
CA PHE A 471 14.55 30.32 -5.14
C PHE A 471 15.56 31.12 -4.34
N VAL A 472 16.01 30.53 -3.23
CA VAL A 472 17.05 31.09 -2.38
C VAL A 472 18.24 30.16 -2.34
N LYS A 473 19.43 30.74 -2.40
CA LYS A 473 20.70 30.02 -2.27
C LYS A 473 20.94 29.65 -0.81
N ILE A 474 21.31 28.40 -0.55
CA ILE A 474 21.72 27.91 0.78
C ILE A 474 23.21 27.59 0.81
N SER A 475 23.80 27.65 2.00
CA SER A 475 25.26 27.55 2.19
C SER A 475 25.79 26.11 2.20
N LYS A 476 24.97 25.15 2.64
CA LYS A 476 25.28 23.72 2.75
C LYS A 476 24.16 22.91 2.09
N PRO A 477 24.48 21.73 1.53
CA PRO A 477 23.50 20.87 0.91
C PRO A 477 22.55 20.25 1.96
N VAL A 478 21.27 20.16 1.62
CA VAL A 478 20.26 19.41 2.38
C VAL A 478 19.50 18.49 1.44
N TYR A 479 18.85 17.46 1.97
CA TYR A 479 18.02 16.56 1.17
C TYR A 479 16.99 17.35 0.34
N GLY A 480 16.95 17.07 -0.97
CA GLY A 480 16.09 17.73 -1.93
C GLY A 480 16.51 19.13 -2.37
N ALA A 481 17.61 19.68 -1.88
CA ALA A 481 18.14 20.93 -2.43
C ALA A 481 18.45 20.78 -3.93
N ILE A 482 18.15 21.82 -4.71
CA ILE A 482 18.49 21.90 -6.12
C ILE A 482 19.97 22.25 -6.20
N ARG A 483 20.79 21.31 -6.67
CA ARG A 483 22.21 21.49 -6.93
C ARG A 483 22.38 21.99 -8.36
N TYR A 484 22.96 23.17 -8.52
CA TYR A 484 23.44 23.70 -9.80
C TYR A 484 24.96 23.48 -9.94
N CYS A 485 25.43 23.20 -11.15
CA CYS A 485 26.85 23.30 -11.51
C CYS A 485 27.07 23.72 -12.96
N ARG A 486 28.29 24.19 -13.27
CA ARG A 486 28.78 24.46 -14.62
C ARG A 486 29.55 23.25 -15.16
N ARG A 487 29.30 22.91 -16.43
CA ARG A 487 30.02 21.91 -17.24
C ARG A 487 30.48 22.54 -18.56
N ASP A 488 31.39 21.87 -19.26
CA ASP A 488 31.76 22.26 -20.61
C ASP A 488 30.57 21.96 -21.55
N GLY A 489 30.05 22.99 -22.23
CA GLY A 489 28.83 22.89 -23.04
C GLY A 489 27.51 23.32 -22.36
N GLY A 490 27.52 23.69 -21.07
CA GLY A 490 26.34 24.25 -20.38
C GLY A 490 26.31 24.02 -18.86
N GLY A 491 25.28 24.52 -18.18
CA GLY A 491 25.05 24.20 -16.76
C GLY A 491 24.18 22.95 -16.57
N HIS A 492 24.26 22.30 -15.41
CA HIS A 492 23.42 21.16 -15.02
C HIS A 492 22.76 21.39 -13.66
N VAL A 493 21.55 20.83 -13.50
CA VAL A 493 20.77 20.88 -12.26
C VAL A 493 20.22 19.51 -11.88
N CYS A 494 20.30 19.17 -10.60
CA CYS A 494 19.76 17.93 -10.03
C CYS A 494 19.38 18.14 -8.57
N PHE A 495 18.77 17.16 -7.91
CA PHE A 495 18.48 17.21 -6.48
C PHE A 495 19.57 16.53 -5.66
N VAL A 496 19.86 17.08 -4.49
CA VAL A 496 20.71 16.43 -3.48
C VAL A 496 19.94 15.26 -2.85
N TYR A 497 20.54 14.07 -2.86
CA TYR A 497 19.89 12.84 -2.39
C TYR A 497 20.41 12.34 -1.04
N GLY A 498 21.70 12.45 -0.76
CA GLY A 498 22.30 11.98 0.50
C GLY A 498 23.82 11.83 0.39
N THR A 499 24.42 10.98 1.22
CA THR A 499 25.83 10.57 1.09
C THR A 499 25.98 9.06 1.02
N TRP A 500 27.05 8.55 0.41
CA TRP A 500 27.47 7.16 0.56
C TRP A 500 29.00 7.10 0.60
N LYS A 501 29.54 6.39 1.59
CA LYS A 501 30.96 6.37 1.94
C LYS A 501 31.54 7.79 2.08
N GLY A 502 30.76 8.70 2.69
CA GLY A 502 31.15 10.10 2.91
C GLY A 502 31.16 10.99 1.66
N LYS A 503 30.68 10.49 0.51
CA LYS A 503 30.57 11.24 -0.75
C LYS A 503 29.11 11.54 -1.07
N MET A 504 28.82 12.75 -1.54
CA MET A 504 27.45 13.17 -1.89
C MET A 504 26.88 12.34 -3.04
N LEU A 505 25.59 12.02 -2.94
CA LEU A 505 24.77 11.47 -4.01
C LEU A 505 23.75 12.51 -4.48
N VAL A 506 23.46 12.48 -5.78
CA VAL A 506 22.46 13.34 -6.42
C VAL A 506 21.46 12.51 -7.21
N LEU A 507 20.24 13.01 -7.32
CA LEU A 507 19.16 12.45 -8.11
C LEU A 507 18.74 13.49 -9.17
N GLY A 508 18.88 13.17 -10.45
CA GLY A 508 18.62 14.12 -11.52
C GLY A 508 18.23 13.45 -12.84
N GLY A 509 17.55 14.22 -13.68
CA GLY A 509 17.26 13.87 -15.07
C GLY A 509 18.35 14.37 -16.01
N ASN A 510 18.47 13.74 -17.17
CA ASN A 510 19.52 13.96 -18.16
C ASN A 510 20.94 13.66 -17.65
N GLN A 511 21.06 12.74 -16.70
CA GLN A 511 22.34 12.19 -16.26
C GLN A 511 22.58 10.91 -17.05
N HIS A 512 23.59 10.90 -17.92
CA HIS A 512 23.80 9.83 -18.90
C HIS A 512 22.56 9.52 -19.77
N ASP A 513 21.81 10.57 -20.12
CA ASP A 513 20.55 10.49 -20.86
C ASP A 513 19.41 9.80 -20.07
N THR A 514 19.56 9.62 -18.75
CA THR A 514 18.62 8.89 -17.88
C THR A 514 18.18 9.73 -16.68
N ILE A 515 17.27 9.18 -15.86
CA ILE A 515 16.98 9.64 -14.50
C ILE A 515 17.74 8.75 -13.53
N LEU A 516 18.69 9.32 -12.79
CA LEU A 516 19.72 8.53 -12.12
C LEU A 516 20.06 9.05 -10.73
N ILE A 517 20.38 8.14 -9.83
CA ILE A 517 21.07 8.39 -8.56
C ILE A 517 22.54 8.02 -8.74
N GLU A 518 23.43 9.01 -8.64
CA GLU A 518 24.86 8.82 -8.87
C GLU A 518 25.71 9.76 -7.99
N TYR A 519 27.03 9.58 -8.08
CA TYR A 519 27.96 10.59 -7.62
C TYR A 519 27.95 11.80 -8.58
N PRO A 520 27.94 13.04 -8.07
CA PRO A 520 28.09 14.21 -8.92
C PRO A 520 29.38 14.13 -9.75
N ASP A 521 29.28 14.54 -11.02
CA ASP A 521 30.43 14.69 -11.91
C ASP A 521 31.58 15.46 -11.21
N PRO A 522 32.77 14.83 -11.05
CA PRO A 522 33.89 15.42 -10.32
C PRO A 522 34.49 16.64 -11.02
N THR A 523 34.21 16.84 -12.32
CA THR A 523 34.67 18.00 -13.09
C THR A 523 33.77 19.23 -12.95
N SER A 524 32.62 19.08 -12.26
CA SER A 524 31.67 20.16 -12.00
C SER A 524 32.32 21.39 -11.37
N LYS A 525 32.14 22.56 -11.98
CA LYS A 525 32.62 23.85 -11.45
C LYS A 525 31.45 24.69 -10.93
N GLY A 526 31.74 25.64 -10.04
CA GLY A 526 30.74 26.63 -9.58
C GLY A 526 29.50 26.01 -8.96
N VAL A 527 29.68 25.02 -8.08
CA VAL A 527 28.58 24.30 -7.44
C VAL A 527 27.83 25.19 -6.47
N GLU A 528 26.51 25.24 -6.59
CA GLU A 528 25.62 26.02 -5.74
C GLU A 528 24.36 25.21 -5.39
N TYR A 529 23.74 25.54 -4.25
CA TYR A 529 22.55 24.86 -3.76
C TYR A 529 21.42 25.86 -3.58
N PHE A 530 20.24 25.52 -4.09
CA PHE A 530 19.04 26.34 -4.02
C PHE A 530 17.89 25.54 -3.45
N VAL A 531 16.95 26.24 -2.81
CA VAL A 531 15.65 25.69 -2.41
C VAL A 531 14.56 26.69 -2.75
N PRO A 532 13.30 26.24 -2.92
CA PRO A 532 12.18 27.17 -2.96
C PRO A 532 12.15 28.02 -1.69
N ILE A 533 11.81 29.32 -1.80
CA ILE A 533 11.77 30.24 -0.65
C ILE A 533 10.85 29.72 0.47
N ALA A 534 9.73 29.10 0.11
CA ALA A 534 8.82 28.48 1.07
C ALA A 534 9.50 27.40 1.95
N TYR A 535 10.54 26.75 1.43
CA TYR A 535 11.32 25.72 2.13
C TYR A 535 12.55 26.26 2.86
N GLN A 536 12.87 27.55 2.73
CA GLN A 536 14.12 28.14 3.24
C GLN A 536 14.33 27.90 4.73
N LYS A 537 13.32 28.23 5.56
CA LYS A 537 13.43 28.11 7.03
C LYS A 537 13.66 26.68 7.49
N PHE A 538 13.14 25.71 6.74
CA PHE A 538 13.38 24.29 7.01
C PHE A 538 14.80 23.90 6.60
N ALA A 539 15.21 24.27 5.38
CA ALA A 539 16.56 24.02 4.88
C ALA A 539 17.65 24.61 5.78
N GLU A 540 17.45 25.82 6.33
CA GLU A 540 18.36 26.45 7.30
C GLU A 540 18.61 25.59 8.54
N LYS A 541 17.57 24.92 9.07
CA LYS A 541 17.71 24.00 10.21
C LYS A 541 18.40 22.69 9.82
N GLU A 542 18.07 22.13 8.66
CA GLU A 542 18.66 20.87 8.21
C GLU A 542 20.16 21.00 7.87
N GLN A 543 20.62 22.19 7.49
CA GLN A 543 22.05 22.46 7.23
C GLN A 543 22.95 22.19 8.45
N GLU A 544 22.39 22.18 9.68
CA GLU A 544 23.12 21.83 10.91
C GLU A 544 23.26 20.32 11.11
N LYS A 545 22.33 19.52 10.57
CA LYS A 545 22.28 18.06 10.74
C LYS A 545 23.18 17.30 9.77
N GLY A 546 23.51 17.93 8.63
CA GLY A 546 24.26 17.31 7.55
C GLY A 546 23.42 16.31 6.73
N LEU A 547 23.98 15.88 5.60
CA LEU A 547 23.34 14.88 4.74
C LEU A 547 23.39 13.49 5.39
N GLN A 548 22.32 12.73 5.20
CA GLN A 548 22.20 11.37 5.73
C GLN A 548 22.92 10.36 4.82
N GLU A 549 23.56 9.38 5.45
CA GLU A 549 24.25 8.27 4.77
C GLU A 549 23.24 7.26 4.23
N VAL A 550 23.27 7.02 2.92
CA VAL A 550 22.38 6.17 2.13
C VAL A 550 22.76 4.69 2.26
N ASP A 551 21.81 3.83 2.63
CA ASP A 551 21.95 2.38 2.47
C ASP A 551 21.78 2.06 0.98
N ILE A 552 22.92 1.95 0.29
CA ILE A 552 22.95 1.74 -1.15
C ILE A 552 22.27 0.43 -1.58
N ASN A 553 22.26 -0.58 -0.71
CA ASN A 553 21.66 -1.86 -1.02
C ASN A 553 20.13 -1.77 -0.92
N ALA A 554 19.61 -1.07 0.09
CA ALA A 554 18.19 -0.75 0.18
C ALA A 554 17.74 0.15 -0.98
N ALA A 555 18.55 1.15 -1.34
CA ALA A 555 18.27 2.02 -2.49
C ALA A 555 18.21 1.21 -3.80
N ARG A 556 19.15 0.27 -4.03
CA ARG A 556 19.15 -0.62 -5.21
C ARG A 556 17.91 -1.51 -5.30
N LEU A 557 17.34 -1.93 -4.18
CA LEU A 557 16.07 -2.67 -4.17
C LEU A 557 14.89 -1.80 -4.64
N ASN A 558 14.90 -0.51 -4.34
CA ASN A 558 13.79 0.41 -4.64
C ASN A 558 13.89 1.08 -6.01
N PHE A 559 15.10 1.40 -6.47
CA PHE A 559 15.35 2.18 -7.69
C PHE A 559 16.00 1.36 -8.81
N GLY A 560 16.46 0.14 -8.52
CA GLY A 560 17.06 -0.78 -9.48
C GLY A 560 18.10 -0.12 -10.39
N GLY A 561 17.80 -0.09 -11.70
CA GLY A 561 18.67 0.49 -12.73
C GLY A 561 18.85 2.01 -12.67
N ALA A 562 18.14 2.72 -11.79
CA ALA A 562 18.34 4.15 -11.54
C ALA A 562 19.39 4.43 -10.45
N ILE A 563 20.27 3.48 -10.13
CA ILE A 563 21.44 3.69 -9.28
C ILE A 563 22.70 3.25 -10.03
N ASP A 564 23.57 4.19 -10.40
CA ASP A 564 24.91 3.91 -10.94
C ASP A 564 25.99 4.36 -9.96
N ILE A 565 26.17 3.54 -8.92
CA ILE A 565 27.17 3.77 -7.88
C ILE A 565 28.04 2.51 -7.83
N ARG A 566 29.23 2.60 -8.43
CA ARG A 566 30.21 1.51 -8.50
C ARG A 566 31.14 1.54 -7.29
N GLU A 567 31.48 0.36 -6.77
CA GLU A 567 32.32 0.24 -5.57
C GLU A 567 33.78 0.68 -5.78
N ASN A 568 34.22 0.82 -7.03
CA ASN A 568 35.59 1.18 -7.40
C ASN A 568 35.64 2.08 -8.66
N PRO A 569 35.96 3.38 -8.55
CA PRO A 569 36.02 4.29 -9.69
C PRO A 569 37.26 4.12 -10.61
N GLY A 570 38.14 3.15 -10.33
CA GLY A 570 39.52 3.12 -10.88
C GLY A 570 39.91 1.93 -11.76
N ALA A 571 39.01 1.00 -12.07
CA ALA A 571 39.32 -0.10 -13.01
C ALA A 571 38.77 0.28 -14.39
N GLY A 572 39.66 0.79 -15.25
CA GLY A 572 39.33 1.09 -16.64
C GLY A 572 38.71 -0.11 -17.36
N GLN A 573 37.70 0.16 -18.17
CA GLN A 573 37.27 -0.78 -19.20
C GLN A 573 38.45 -0.97 -20.16
N THR A 574 39.16 -2.08 -20.03
CA THR A 574 39.77 -2.70 -21.20
C THR A 574 38.62 -3.21 -22.06
N ASP A 575 38.38 -2.49 -23.13
CA ASP A 575 37.58 -2.90 -24.27
C ASP A 575 38.00 -4.31 -24.71
N PRO A 576 37.10 -5.32 -24.71
CA PRO A 576 37.34 -6.52 -25.48
C PRO A 576 36.92 -6.22 -26.92
N MET A 577 37.85 -5.64 -27.69
CA MET A 577 37.78 -5.60 -29.15
C MET A 577 37.59 -7.01 -29.71
N ALA A 578 36.69 -7.17 -30.68
CA ALA A 578 36.85 -7.94 -31.93
C ALA A 578 35.50 -8.20 -32.61
#